data_AF-A0A6H1ZSU4-F1
#
_entry.id   AF-A0A6H1ZSU4-F1
#
_cell.length_a   1.000
_cell.length_b   1.000
_cell.length_c   1.000
_cell.angle_alpha   90.00
_cell.angle_beta   90.00
_cell.angle_gamma   90.00
#
_symmetry.space_group_name_H-M   'P 1'
#
loop_
_entity.id
_entity.type
_entity.pdbx_description
1 polymer ?
#
loop_
_entity_poly.entity_id
_entity_poly.type
_entity_poly.pdbx_seq_one_letter_code
_entity_poly.pdbx_strand_id
1 'polypeptide(L)'
;MSNDKLENIIGSGIPITIKGKEYKLGVFGMRDLADFRQYIKGQRIKIIQESIVNDADRYKAINDTLDGNVNETKELSTMDGVCFMLWKSLQKYQPEMTLKNVDDLIDLNNISEISNVIMKIGGQVKNPPMRAKKK
;
A
#
# COMPACT_ATOMS: atom_id res chain seq x y z
N MET A 1 -15.03 -12.80 32.01
CA MET A 1 -15.05 -11.90 30.84
C MET A 1 -13.61 -11.50 30.57
N SER A 2 -13.04 -12.00 29.47
CA SER A 2 -11.62 -11.81 29.16
C SER A 2 -11.40 -10.39 28.67
N ASN A 3 -10.63 -9.61 29.41
CA ASN A 3 -10.10 -8.33 28.93
C ASN A 3 -9.09 -8.64 27.81
N ASP A 4 -9.54 -8.52 26.56
CA ASP A 4 -8.67 -8.51 25.40
C ASP A 4 -7.72 -7.30 25.49
N LYS A 5 -6.49 -7.56 25.92
CA LYS A 5 -5.38 -6.62 25.79
C LYS A 5 -4.96 -6.56 24.32
N LEU A 6 -5.70 -5.82 23.52
CA LEU A 6 -5.37 -5.46 22.13
C LEU A 6 -4.54 -4.16 22.04
N GLU A 7 -4.06 -3.64 23.18
CA GLU A 7 -3.32 -2.39 23.22
C GLU A 7 -1.81 -2.64 23.31
N ASN A 8 -1.07 -1.96 22.43
CA ASN A 8 0.37 -1.68 22.50
C ASN A 8 1.40 -2.57 21.78
N ILE A 9 1.14 -2.98 20.54
CA ILE A 9 2.24 -3.30 19.59
C ILE A 9 2.20 -2.44 18.31
N ILE A 10 1.09 -1.75 18.02
CA ILE A 10 0.85 -1.09 16.71
C ILE A 10 1.18 0.43 16.72
N GLY A 11 1.37 1.06 17.90
CA GLY A 11 1.29 2.52 18.03
C GLY A 11 2.54 3.34 17.72
N SER A 12 3.74 2.75 17.74
CA SER A 12 4.98 3.55 17.72
C SER A 12 5.46 3.94 16.33
N GLY A 13 4.87 3.44 15.24
CA GLY A 13 5.33 3.64 13.86
C GLY A 13 6.78 3.16 13.63
N ILE A 14 7.24 3.17 12.38
CA ILE A 14 8.62 2.86 12.01
C ILE A 14 9.29 4.17 11.55
N PRO A 15 10.34 4.64 12.23
CA PRO A 15 11.08 5.82 11.77
C PRO A 15 11.85 5.50 10.49
N ILE A 16 11.86 6.44 9.55
CA ILE A 16 12.63 6.34 8.30
C ILE A 16 13.17 7.73 7.94
N THR A 17 14.34 7.77 7.31
CA THR A 17 14.90 8.99 6.74
C THR A 17 14.88 8.89 5.23
N ILE A 18 14.20 9.82 4.56
CA ILE A 18 14.14 9.89 3.10
C ILE A 18 14.69 11.25 2.69
N LYS A 19 15.75 11.27 1.86
CA LYS A 19 16.41 12.49 1.39
C LYS A 19 16.80 13.45 2.54
N GLY A 20 17.28 12.90 3.66
CA GLY A 20 17.71 13.68 4.83
C GLY A 20 16.57 14.23 5.71
N LYS A 21 15.30 13.94 5.39
CA LYS A 21 14.15 14.29 6.22
C LYS A 21 13.62 13.06 6.94
N GLU A 22 13.33 13.22 8.22
CA GLU A 22 12.78 12.16 9.07
C GLU A 22 11.26 12.05 8.91
N TYR A 23 10.80 10.81 8.85
CA TYR A 23 9.41 10.44 8.71
C TYR A 23 9.06 9.27 9.63
N LYS A 24 7.76 9.07 9.79
CA LYS A 24 7.21 7.98 10.58
C LYS A 24 6.20 7.21 9.76
N LEU A 25 6.46 5.92 9.56
CA LEU A 25 5.64 5.01 8.78
C LEU A 25 4.66 4.27 9.69
N GLY A 26 3.37 4.31 9.35
CA GLY A 26 2.35 3.50 10.01
C GLY A 26 2.19 2.12 9.37
N VAL A 27 1.86 1.13 10.20
CA VAL A 27 1.67 -0.26 9.76
C VAL A 27 0.43 -0.39 8.88
N PHE A 28 0.50 -1.14 7.79
CA PHE A 28 -0.65 -1.36 6.91
C PHE A 28 -1.74 -2.20 7.58
N GLY A 29 -2.98 -1.78 7.39
CA GLY A 29 -4.17 -2.56 7.70
C GLY A 29 -4.86 -3.08 6.45
N MET A 30 -5.89 -3.91 6.63
CA MET A 30 -6.65 -4.49 5.52
C MET A 30 -7.28 -3.44 4.59
N ARG A 31 -7.66 -2.28 5.14
CA ARG A 31 -8.20 -1.17 4.34
C ARG A 31 -7.15 -0.57 3.41
N ASP A 32 -5.89 -0.47 3.84
CA ASP A 32 -4.82 0.07 2.98
C ASP A 32 -4.58 -0.82 1.76
N LEU A 33 -4.65 -2.15 1.94
CA LEU A 33 -4.54 -3.10 0.83
C LEU A 33 -5.77 -3.07 -0.09
N ALA A 34 -6.97 -2.83 0.45
CA ALA A 34 -8.17 -2.65 -0.35
C ALA A 34 -8.09 -1.36 -1.19
N ASP A 35 -7.67 -0.26 -0.58
CA ASP A 35 -7.44 1.01 -1.26
C ASP A 35 -6.39 0.86 -2.36
N PHE A 36 -5.33 0.08 -2.11
CA PHE A 36 -4.29 -0.20 -3.11
C PHE A 36 -4.84 -0.95 -4.32
N ARG A 37 -5.63 -2.00 -4.12
CA ARG A 37 -6.30 -2.70 -5.24
C ARG A 37 -7.19 -1.77 -6.04
N GLN A 38 -7.96 -0.91 -5.37
CA GLN A 38 -8.83 0.06 -6.04
C GLN A 38 -8.03 1.09 -6.83
N TYR A 39 -6.93 1.58 -6.26
CA TYR A 39 -6.02 2.49 -6.93
C TYR A 39 -5.48 1.89 -8.23
N ILE A 40 -4.95 0.67 -8.21
CA ILE A 40 -4.44 -0.02 -9.40
C ILE A 40 -5.53 -0.19 -10.47
N LYS A 41 -6.74 -0.60 -10.07
CA LYS A 41 -7.88 -0.71 -10.99
C LYS A 41 -8.23 0.67 -11.59
N GLY A 42 -8.23 1.72 -10.78
CA GLY A 42 -8.46 3.09 -11.23
C GLY A 42 -7.43 3.56 -12.26
N GLN A 43 -6.14 3.30 -12.04
CA GLN A 43 -5.09 3.64 -13.02
C GLN A 43 -5.28 2.90 -14.34
N ARG A 44 -5.59 1.59 -14.29
CA ARG A 44 -5.87 0.79 -15.50
C ARG A 44 -7.09 1.31 -16.26
N ILE A 45 -8.17 1.64 -15.55
CA ILE A 45 -9.39 2.21 -16.15
C ILE A 45 -9.09 3.54 -16.83
N LYS A 46 -8.29 4.41 -16.20
CA LYS A 46 -7.89 5.69 -16.79
C LYS A 46 -7.15 5.49 -18.12
N ILE A 47 -6.17 4.58 -18.15
CA ILE A 47 -5.44 4.24 -19.39
C ILE A 47 -6.40 3.72 -20.47
N ILE A 48 -7.34 2.83 -20.10
CA ILE A 48 -8.35 2.30 -21.02
C ILE A 48 -9.22 3.43 -21.60
N GLN A 49 -9.66 4.36 -20.76
CA GLN A 49 -10.48 5.50 -21.18
C GLN A 49 -9.75 6.43 -22.16
N GLU A 50 -8.45 6.60 -21.97
CA GLU A 50 -7.59 7.43 -22.84
C GLU A 50 -7.19 6.71 -24.14
N SER A 51 -7.14 5.38 -24.13
CA SER A 51 -6.57 4.58 -25.23
C SER A 51 -7.62 3.95 -26.17
N ILE A 52 -8.83 3.68 -25.68
CA ILE A 52 -9.88 2.99 -26.46
C ILE A 52 -10.96 3.98 -26.87
N VAL A 53 -11.03 4.26 -28.18
CA VAL A 53 -11.99 5.21 -28.77
C VAL A 53 -13.39 4.61 -28.89
N ASN A 54 -13.49 3.31 -29.21
CA ASN A 54 -14.79 2.65 -29.37
C ASN A 54 -15.46 2.40 -28.00
N ASP A 55 -16.70 2.86 -27.86
CA ASP A 55 -17.44 2.77 -26.60
C ASP A 55 -17.70 1.32 -26.13
N ALA A 56 -18.12 0.43 -27.04
CA ALA A 56 -18.43 -0.95 -26.69
C ALA A 56 -17.20 -1.71 -26.19
N ASP A 57 -16.07 -1.56 -26.89
CA ASP A 57 -14.80 -2.16 -26.50
C ASP A 57 -14.27 -1.58 -25.19
N ARG A 58 -14.43 -0.26 -25.01
CA ARG A 58 -14.05 0.43 -23.77
C ARG A 58 -14.84 -0.08 -22.58
N TYR A 59 -16.16 -0.20 -22.68
CA TYR A 59 -17.00 -0.73 -21.59
C TYR A 59 -16.63 -2.17 -21.25
N LYS A 60 -16.38 -3.00 -22.27
CA LYS A 60 -15.93 -4.37 -22.06
C LYS A 60 -14.61 -4.42 -21.28
N ALA A 61 -13.60 -3.66 -21.70
CA ALA A 61 -12.29 -3.62 -21.04
C ALA A 61 -12.35 -3.08 -19.60
N ILE A 62 -13.22 -2.08 -19.33
CA ILE A 62 -13.45 -1.57 -17.98
C ILE A 62 -14.07 -2.66 -17.09
N ASN A 63 -15.09 -3.37 -17.56
CA ASN A 63 -15.72 -4.45 -16.81
C ASN A 63 -14.73 -5.57 -16.49
N ASP A 64 -13.94 -5.99 -17.48
CA ASP A 64 -12.89 -7.00 -17.30
C ASP A 64 -11.86 -6.56 -16.23
N THR A 65 -11.55 -5.27 -16.17
CA THR A 65 -10.64 -4.70 -15.15
C THR A 65 -11.26 -4.67 -13.75
N LEU A 66 -12.57 -4.38 -13.66
CA LEU A 66 -13.31 -4.35 -12.40
C LEU A 66 -13.47 -5.76 -11.82
N ASP A 67 -13.72 -6.76 -12.66
CA ASP A 67 -13.88 -8.15 -12.24
C ASP A 67 -12.53 -8.87 -12.06
N GLY A 68 -11.48 -8.36 -12.70
CA GLY A 68 -10.13 -8.92 -12.64
C GLY A 68 -9.50 -8.88 -11.24
N ASN A 69 -8.68 -9.89 -10.95
CA ASN A 69 -7.82 -9.90 -9.77
C ASN A 69 -6.59 -9.00 -9.98
N VAL A 70 -6.18 -8.33 -8.90
CA VAL A 70 -4.92 -7.57 -8.84
C VAL A 70 -3.89 -8.44 -8.15
N ASN A 71 -2.71 -8.60 -8.74
CA ASN A 71 -1.59 -9.24 -8.07
C ASN A 71 -0.82 -8.17 -7.28
N GLU A 72 -1.18 -7.97 -6.02
CA GLU A 72 -0.61 -6.89 -5.21
C GLU A 72 0.90 -7.02 -5.04
N THR A 73 1.43 -8.25 -4.96
CA THR A 73 2.87 -8.48 -4.85
C THR A 73 3.62 -7.96 -6.08
N LYS A 74 3.06 -8.18 -7.28
CA LYS A 74 3.63 -7.63 -8.51
C LYS A 74 3.51 -6.11 -8.53
N GLU A 75 2.35 -5.57 -8.16
CA GLU A 75 2.13 -4.12 -8.20
C GLU A 75 2.98 -3.36 -7.17
N LEU A 76 3.31 -3.96 -6.02
CA LEU A 76 4.23 -3.42 -5.03
C LEU A 76 5.69 -3.31 -5.52
N SER A 77 6.01 -3.91 -6.66
CA SER A 77 7.33 -3.78 -7.29
C SER A 77 7.41 -2.63 -8.30
N THR A 78 6.28 -1.97 -8.59
CA THR A 78 6.24 -0.80 -9.50
C THR A 78 6.46 0.49 -8.73
N MET A 79 6.94 1.54 -9.42
CA MET A 79 7.09 2.88 -8.83
C MET A 79 5.77 3.38 -8.25
N ASP A 80 4.70 3.35 -9.05
CA ASP A 80 3.38 3.81 -8.63
C ASP A 80 2.86 3.04 -7.41
N GLY A 81 3.10 1.72 -7.36
CA GLY A 81 2.69 0.91 -6.22
C GLY A 81 3.47 1.22 -4.95
N VAL A 82 4.78 1.43 -5.07
CA VAL A 82 5.64 1.87 -3.95
C VAL A 82 5.22 3.26 -3.47
N CYS A 83 5.02 4.22 -4.38
CA CYS A 83 4.55 5.58 -4.05
C CYS A 83 3.21 5.54 -3.31
N PHE A 84 2.23 4.81 -3.83
CA PHE A 84 0.91 4.72 -3.22
C PHE A 84 0.98 4.14 -1.81
N MET A 85 1.75 3.07 -1.61
CA MET A 85 1.83 2.42 -0.31
C MET A 85 2.66 3.23 0.69
N LEU A 86 3.72 3.90 0.25
CA LEU A 86 4.44 4.85 1.09
C LEU A 86 3.50 5.99 1.54
N TRP A 87 2.72 6.55 0.61
CA TRP A 87 1.71 7.56 0.90
C TRP A 87 0.71 7.10 1.96
N LYS A 88 0.10 5.91 1.78
CA LYS A 88 -0.83 5.34 2.77
C LYS A 88 -0.18 5.15 4.15
N SER A 89 1.11 4.81 4.20
CA SER A 89 1.83 4.65 5.46
C SER A 89 2.11 5.99 6.14
N LEU A 90 2.55 7.00 5.38
CA LEU A 90 2.87 8.34 5.86
C LEU A 90 1.64 9.10 6.35
N GLN A 91 0.51 8.97 5.64
CA GLN A 91 -0.74 9.63 5.99
C GLN A 91 -1.24 9.35 7.41
N LYS A 92 -0.81 8.25 8.03
CA LYS A 92 -1.17 7.89 9.40
C LYS A 92 -0.57 8.82 10.45
N TYR A 93 0.53 9.48 10.12
CA TYR A 93 1.21 10.44 11.00
C TYR A 93 1.33 11.84 10.37
N GLN A 94 1.09 11.96 9.06
CA GLN A 94 1.12 13.21 8.29
C GLN A 94 -0.12 13.26 7.38
N PRO A 95 -1.32 13.53 7.91
CA PRO A 95 -2.57 13.47 7.14
C PRO A 95 -2.61 14.39 5.91
N GLU A 96 -1.84 15.48 5.95
CA GLU A 96 -1.66 16.43 4.85
C GLU A 96 -0.75 15.91 3.72
N MET A 97 -0.06 14.78 3.92
CA MET A 97 0.77 14.15 2.89
C MET A 97 -0.08 13.78 1.69
N THR A 98 0.27 14.31 0.52
CA THR A 98 -0.37 13.96 -0.75
C THR A 98 0.45 12.93 -1.50
N LEU A 99 -0.17 12.22 -2.44
CA LEU A 99 0.54 11.28 -3.30
C LEU A 99 1.66 11.97 -4.10
N LYS A 100 1.39 13.19 -4.60
CA LYS A 100 2.37 14.02 -5.29
C LYS A 100 3.59 14.33 -4.42
N ASN A 101 3.40 14.61 -3.13
CA ASN A 101 4.53 14.83 -2.24
C ASN A 101 5.41 13.58 -2.11
N VAL A 102 4.80 12.39 -2.18
CA VAL A 102 5.55 11.13 -2.14
C VAL A 102 6.29 10.86 -3.44
N ASP A 103 5.69 11.18 -4.59
CA ASP A 103 6.36 11.07 -5.89
C ASP A 103 7.68 11.88 -5.91
N ASP A 104 7.69 13.07 -5.29
CA ASP A 104 8.91 13.90 -5.19
C ASP A 104 9.97 13.30 -4.24
N LEU A 105 9.56 12.42 -3.31
CA LEU A 105 10.45 11.76 -2.34
C LEU A 105 11.11 10.51 -2.91
N ILE A 106 10.49 9.84 -3.87
CA ILE A 106 11.00 8.60 -4.47
C ILE A 106 11.69 8.92 -5.79
N ASP A 107 12.87 8.35 -6.00
CA ASP A 107 13.56 8.34 -7.28
C ASP A 107 14.29 7.02 -7.49
N LEU A 108 14.94 6.88 -8.65
CA LEU A 108 15.64 5.65 -9.02
C LEU A 108 16.76 5.25 -8.05
N ASN A 109 17.27 6.18 -7.24
CA ASN A 109 18.35 5.90 -6.28
C ASN A 109 17.83 5.29 -4.97
N ASN A 110 16.58 5.59 -4.58
CA ASN A 110 16.03 5.17 -3.28
C ASN A 110 14.81 4.25 -3.36
N ILE A 111 14.22 4.03 -4.55
CA ILE A 111 13.02 3.21 -4.73
C ILE A 111 13.18 1.79 -4.18
N SER A 112 14.32 1.14 -4.38
CA SER A 112 14.55 -0.24 -3.91
C SER A 112 14.61 -0.30 -2.39
N GLU A 113 15.23 0.69 -1.73
CA GLU A 113 15.27 0.76 -0.27
C GLU A 113 13.87 0.99 0.30
N ILE A 114 13.12 1.94 -0.27
CA ILE A 114 11.76 2.26 0.16
C ILE A 114 10.83 1.05 -0.04
N SER A 115 10.91 0.37 -1.19
CA SER A 115 10.13 -0.84 -1.46
C SER A 115 10.40 -1.93 -0.42
N ASN A 116 11.68 -2.16 -0.07
CA ASN A 116 12.07 -3.10 0.98
C ASN A 116 11.47 -2.75 2.35
N VAL A 117 11.41 -1.45 2.70
CA VAL A 117 10.80 -0.99 3.95
C VAL A 117 9.28 -1.22 3.93
N ILE A 118 8.60 -0.86 2.83
CA ILE A 118 7.16 -1.09 2.64
C ILE A 118 6.82 -2.58 2.78
N MET A 119 7.59 -3.47 2.15
CA MET A 119 7.38 -4.91 2.25
C MET A 119 7.51 -5.42 3.69
N LYS A 120 8.48 -4.90 4.47
CA LYS A 120 8.61 -5.23 5.89
C LYS A 120 7.41 -4.78 6.71
N ILE A 121 6.84 -3.62 6.39
CA ILE A 121 5.65 -3.09 7.06
C ILE A 121 4.41 -3.95 6.75
N GLY A 122 4.25 -4.39 5.50
CA GLY A 122 3.13 -5.25 5.09
C GLY A 122 3.24 -6.70 5.54
N GLY A 123 4.46 -7.21 5.75
CA GLY A 123 4.74 -8.61 6.09
C GLY A 123 4.89 -8.92 7.58
N GLN A 124 4.84 -7.93 8.48
CA GLN A 124 5.10 -8.11 9.92
C GLN A 124 3.88 -8.44 10.78
N VAL A 125 2.83 -9.08 10.24
CA VAL A 125 1.86 -9.78 11.09
C VAL A 125 2.48 -11.13 11.48
N LYS A 126 3.39 -11.14 12.46
CA LYS A 126 3.73 -12.39 13.16
C LYS A 126 2.47 -12.81 13.91
N ASN A 127 1.79 -13.86 13.43
CA ASN A 127 0.80 -14.55 14.24
C ASN A 127 1.45 -14.86 15.60
N PRO A 128 0.83 -14.49 16.73
CA PRO A 128 1.36 -14.89 18.02
C PRO A 128 1.49 -16.42 18.02
N PRO A 129 2.59 -17.00 18.55
CA PRO A 129 2.77 -18.43 18.58
C PRO A 129 1.55 -19.05 19.26
N MET A 130 0.84 -19.94 18.55
CA MET A 130 -0.23 -20.75 19.14
C MET A 130 0.36 -21.39 20.39
N ARG A 131 -0.11 -20.97 21.57
CA ARG A 131 0.15 -21.71 22.81
C ARG A 131 -0.35 -23.13 22.54
N ALA A 132 0.58 -24.08 22.46
CA ALA A 132 0.26 -25.49 22.43
C ALA A 132 -0.69 -25.77 23.61
N LYS A 133 -1.92 -26.20 23.31
CA LYS A 133 -2.81 -26.72 24.35
C LYS A 133 -2.13 -27.97 24.91
N LYS A 134 -1.57 -27.86 26.11
CA LYS A 134 -1.28 -29.04 26.94
C LYS A 134 -2.61 -29.69 27.29
N LYS A 135 -2.87 -30.88 26.77
CA LYS A 135 -3.59 -31.95 27.45
C LYS A 135 -2.98 -33.28 27.01
#